data_AF-A0A430HMK1-F1
#
_entry.id   AF-A0A430HMK1-F1
#
_cell.length_a   1.000
_cell.length_b   1.000
_cell.length_c   1.000
_cell.angle_alpha   90.00
_cell.angle_beta   90.00
_cell.angle_gamma   90.00
#
_symmetry.space_group_name_H-M   'P 1'
#
loop_
_entity.id
_entity.type
_entity.pdbx_description
1 polymer ?
#
loop_
_entity_poly.entity_id
_entity_poly.type
_entity_poly.pdbx_seq_one_letter_code
_entity_poly.pdbx_strand_id
1 'polypeptide(L)'
;MGWWNAPENPELTVGDTVLDLTRRFLIDFSKEYQEDLSRKPTLLELEYALNLAFKVNVDDDVVSGFEELEVKQVNIKTAKRPKRQKAKPGDIFSYKRDDGRYGFGRIVTLVSVGAVAEFFDYTASQPVFDYSKINTWLIPPLTISTYALFEAQGEGEWRVIGHTADFAPDERHMGLRFSYGDPVWMAVDIFDKEEPVSAAVAGRYPSYSARRDRNVKNDIQKYLAGT
;
A
#
# COMPACT_ATOMS: atom_id res chain seq x y z
N MET A 1 -22.95 -7.70 -1.74
CA MET A 1 -22.20 -7.65 -3.02
C MET A 1 -22.39 -6.25 -3.57
N GLY A 2 -21.30 -5.50 -3.67
CA GLY A 2 -21.28 -4.10 -4.07
C GLY A 2 -21.17 -3.93 -5.58
N TRP A 3 -21.73 -2.81 -6.06
CA TRP A 3 -21.51 -2.28 -7.40
C TRP A 3 -20.65 -1.04 -7.27
N TRP A 4 -19.68 -0.88 -8.17
CA TRP A 4 -18.69 0.20 -8.09
C TRP A 4 -18.58 0.88 -9.46
N ASN A 5 -18.49 2.21 -9.46
CA ASN A 5 -18.21 2.97 -10.68
C ASN A 5 -16.70 3.01 -10.93
N ALA A 6 -16.29 2.95 -12.20
CA ALA A 6 -14.90 3.03 -12.57
C ALA A 6 -14.35 4.44 -12.28
N PRO A 7 -13.16 4.58 -11.65
CA PRO A 7 -12.62 5.89 -11.29
C PRO A 7 -12.40 6.84 -12.47
N GLU A 8 -12.07 6.29 -13.65
CA GLU A 8 -11.74 7.06 -14.85
C GLU A 8 -12.93 7.20 -15.81
N ASN A 9 -14.03 6.49 -15.57
CA ASN A 9 -15.26 6.58 -16.35
C ASN A 9 -16.49 6.37 -15.45
N PRO A 10 -17.13 7.45 -14.98
CA PRO A 10 -18.28 7.37 -14.07
C PRO A 10 -19.52 6.66 -14.64
N GLU A 11 -19.62 6.51 -15.96
CA GLU A 11 -20.72 5.79 -16.62
C GLU A 11 -20.50 4.26 -16.65
N LEU A 12 -19.29 3.80 -16.31
CA LEU A 12 -18.95 2.38 -16.26
C LEU A 12 -19.13 1.85 -14.84
N THR A 13 -20.00 0.86 -14.66
CA THR A 13 -20.23 0.21 -13.37
C THR A 13 -19.89 -1.28 -13.44
N VAL A 14 -19.19 -1.80 -12.44
CA VAL A 14 -18.82 -3.22 -12.32
C VAL A 14 -19.18 -3.74 -10.93
N GLY A 15 -19.78 -4.92 -10.86
CA GLY A 15 -20.15 -5.58 -9.60
C GLY A 15 -19.11 -6.57 -9.11
N ASP A 16 -19.07 -6.83 -7.79
CA ASP A 16 -18.14 -7.79 -7.16
C ASP A 16 -18.18 -9.17 -7.81
N THR A 17 -19.37 -9.71 -8.06
CA THR A 17 -19.54 -11.04 -8.68
C THR A 17 -18.91 -11.12 -10.07
N VAL A 18 -18.99 -10.03 -10.85
CA VAL A 18 -18.40 -9.95 -12.19
C VAL A 18 -16.88 -9.97 -12.09
N LEU A 19 -16.30 -9.27 -11.10
CA LEU A 19 -14.87 -9.30 -10.83
C LEU A 19 -14.39 -10.69 -10.41
N ASP A 20 -15.15 -11.38 -9.55
CA ASP A 20 -14.83 -12.74 -9.12
C ASP A 20 -14.86 -13.75 -10.28
N LEU A 21 -15.88 -13.65 -11.14
CA LEU A 21 -15.99 -14.48 -12.35
C LEU A 21 -14.82 -14.20 -13.31
N THR A 22 -14.47 -12.93 -13.51
CA THR A 22 -13.33 -12.55 -14.35
C THR A 22 -12.01 -13.07 -13.78
N ARG A 23 -11.84 -12.98 -12.46
CA ARG A 23 -10.68 -13.53 -11.77
C ARG A 23 -10.60 -15.05 -11.92
N ARG A 24 -11.72 -15.75 -11.79
CA ARG A 24 -11.80 -17.20 -11.99
C ARG A 24 -11.40 -17.57 -13.42
N PHE A 25 -11.96 -16.89 -14.42
CA PHE A 25 -11.58 -17.07 -15.83
C PHE A 25 -10.07 -16.95 -16.04
N LEU A 26 -9.42 -15.90 -15.51
CA LEU A 26 -7.98 -15.70 -15.67
C LEU A 26 -7.14 -16.81 -15.02
N ILE A 27 -7.61 -17.36 -13.89
CA ILE A 27 -6.96 -18.49 -13.21
C ILE A 27 -7.08 -19.74 -14.08
N ASP A 28 -8.28 -20.06 -14.53
CA ASP A 28 -8.54 -21.26 -15.31
C ASP A 28 -7.83 -21.19 -16.67
N PHE A 29 -7.86 -20.04 -17.36
CA PHE A 29 -7.07 -19.79 -18.56
C PHE A 29 -5.57 -20.02 -18.34
N SER A 30 -5.01 -19.53 -17.22
CA SER A 30 -3.60 -19.77 -16.90
C SER A 30 -3.32 -21.24 -16.57
N LYS A 31 -4.30 -21.99 -16.08
CA LYS A 31 -4.15 -23.39 -15.67
C LYS A 31 -4.03 -24.30 -16.88
N GLU A 32 -4.85 -24.11 -17.92
CA GLU A 32 -4.79 -24.90 -19.17
C GLU A 32 -3.38 -24.90 -19.78
N TYR A 33 -2.73 -23.73 -19.87
CA TYR A 33 -1.35 -23.64 -20.38
C TYR A 33 -0.32 -24.32 -19.48
N GLN A 34 -0.56 -24.33 -18.16
CA GLN A 34 0.36 -24.98 -17.23
C GLN A 34 0.23 -26.50 -17.29
N GLU A 35 -0.97 -27.02 -17.50
CA GLU A 35 -1.22 -28.46 -17.61
C GLU A 35 -0.75 -29.01 -18.96
N ASP A 36 -1.12 -28.35 -20.06
CA ASP A 36 -0.85 -28.87 -21.41
C ASP A 36 0.52 -28.45 -21.98
N LEU A 37 1.00 -27.26 -21.61
CA LEU A 37 2.23 -26.68 -22.18
C LEU A 37 3.34 -26.48 -21.12
N SER A 38 3.10 -26.87 -19.86
CA SER A 38 4.06 -26.75 -18.76
C SER A 38 4.63 -25.33 -18.57
N ARG A 39 3.85 -24.30 -18.91
CA ARG A 39 4.23 -22.89 -18.74
C ARG A 39 3.01 -21.99 -18.51
N LYS A 40 3.24 -20.75 -18.10
CA LYS A 40 2.17 -19.73 -18.04
C LYS A 40 1.88 -19.14 -19.42
N PRO A 41 0.66 -18.67 -19.67
CA PRO A 41 0.35 -17.97 -20.91
C PRO A 41 1.04 -16.60 -20.95
N THR A 42 1.28 -16.13 -22.16
CA THR A 42 1.75 -14.78 -22.47
C THR A 42 0.57 -13.82 -22.60
N LEU A 43 0.85 -12.51 -22.58
CA LEU A 43 -0.18 -11.50 -22.80
C LEU A 43 -0.78 -11.58 -24.22
N LEU A 44 0.04 -11.89 -25.22
CA LEU A 44 -0.40 -12.04 -26.62
C LEU A 44 -1.37 -13.21 -26.77
N GLU A 45 -1.15 -14.31 -26.06
CA GLU A 45 -2.06 -15.47 -26.06
C GLU A 45 -3.41 -15.13 -25.42
N LEU A 46 -3.42 -14.36 -24.32
CA LEU A 46 -4.66 -13.88 -23.72
C LEU A 46 -5.40 -12.92 -24.66
N GLU A 47 -4.69 -11.95 -25.26
CA GLU A 47 -5.29 -11.01 -26.23
C GLU A 47 -5.88 -11.76 -27.42
N TYR A 48 -5.16 -12.74 -27.97
CA TYR A 48 -5.64 -13.56 -29.08
C TYR A 48 -6.88 -14.40 -28.70
N ALA A 49 -6.87 -15.04 -27.54
CA ALA A 49 -8.00 -15.84 -27.06
C ALA A 49 -9.27 -14.99 -26.88
N LEU A 50 -9.15 -13.79 -26.31
CA LEU A 50 -10.27 -12.86 -26.18
C LEU A 50 -10.78 -12.40 -27.54
N ASN A 51 -9.88 -12.02 -28.45
CA ASN A 51 -10.26 -11.66 -29.82
C ASN A 51 -11.04 -12.77 -30.53
N LEU A 52 -10.62 -14.03 -30.38
CA LEU A 52 -11.33 -15.17 -30.96
C LEU A 52 -12.69 -15.38 -30.29
N ALA A 53 -12.76 -15.29 -28.96
CA ALA A 53 -14.02 -15.43 -28.22
C ALA A 53 -15.05 -14.38 -28.65
N PHE A 54 -14.64 -13.12 -28.82
CA PHE A 54 -15.55 -12.07 -29.29
C PHE A 54 -15.96 -12.22 -30.76
N LYS A 55 -15.12 -12.81 -31.62
CA LYS A 55 -15.45 -13.04 -33.03
C LYS A 55 -16.34 -14.25 -33.27
N VAL A 56 -16.21 -15.30 -32.45
CA VAL A 56 -16.86 -16.59 -32.69
C VAL A 56 -18.13 -16.76 -31.84
N ASN A 57 -18.19 -16.17 -30.65
CA ASN A 57 -19.18 -16.50 -29.62
C ASN A 57 -20.02 -15.32 -29.12
N VAL A 58 -19.92 -14.14 -29.74
CA VAL A 58 -20.82 -13.03 -29.41
C VAL A 58 -22.05 -13.18 -30.27
N ASP A 59 -23.07 -13.80 -29.69
CA ASP A 59 -24.43 -13.78 -30.21
C ASP A 59 -25.21 -12.67 -29.50
N ASP A 60 -26.34 -12.27 -30.08
CA ASP A 60 -27.23 -11.21 -29.59
C ASP A 60 -27.76 -11.53 -28.17
N ASP A 61 -27.78 -12.81 -27.80
CA ASP A 61 -28.16 -13.32 -26.48
C ASP A 61 -27.19 -12.93 -25.35
N VAL A 62 -25.95 -12.52 -25.66
CA VAL A 62 -24.91 -12.21 -24.65
C VAL A 62 -24.78 -10.70 -24.41
N VAL A 63 -25.01 -9.87 -25.43
CA VAL A 63 -24.83 -8.41 -25.36
C VAL A 63 -25.84 -7.67 -26.23
N SER A 64 -26.75 -6.94 -25.60
CA SER A 64 -27.69 -6.07 -26.29
C SER A 64 -26.97 -4.92 -27.02
N GLY A 65 -27.29 -4.69 -28.30
CA GLY A 65 -26.72 -3.61 -29.10
C GLY A 65 -25.45 -3.97 -29.88
N PHE A 66 -25.03 -5.24 -29.86
CA PHE A 66 -23.94 -5.75 -30.70
C PHE A 66 -24.42 -6.23 -32.08
N GLU A 67 -25.74 -6.32 -32.31
CA GLU A 67 -26.38 -6.70 -33.59
C GLU A 67 -25.80 -5.97 -34.82
N GLU A 68 -25.39 -4.71 -34.65
CA GLU A 68 -24.81 -3.88 -35.72
C GLU A 68 -23.31 -3.58 -35.52
N LEU A 69 -22.66 -4.17 -34.51
CA LEU A 69 -21.28 -3.88 -34.14
C LEU A 69 -20.39 -5.12 -34.23
N GLU A 70 -19.40 -5.06 -35.12
CA GLU A 70 -18.35 -6.07 -35.19
C GLU A 70 -17.20 -5.72 -34.22
N VAL A 71 -16.86 -6.62 -33.30
CA VAL A 71 -15.67 -6.47 -32.44
C VAL A 71 -14.41 -6.65 -33.29
N LYS A 72 -13.79 -5.53 -33.67
CA LYS A 72 -12.55 -5.54 -34.49
C LYS A 72 -11.33 -6.05 -33.71
N GLN A 73 -11.16 -5.59 -32.47
CA GLN A 73 -10.02 -5.94 -31.63
C GLN A 73 -10.28 -5.69 -30.14
N VAL A 74 -9.79 -6.60 -29.30
CA VAL A 74 -9.48 -6.39 -27.88
C VAL A 74 -7.99 -6.03 -27.79
N ASN A 75 -7.67 -4.90 -27.14
CA ASN A 75 -6.29 -4.45 -26.95
C ASN A 75 -5.97 -4.33 -25.45
N ILE A 76 -4.88 -4.96 -25.00
CA ILE A 76 -4.41 -4.81 -23.62
C ILE A 76 -3.24 -3.84 -23.56
N LYS A 77 -3.50 -2.64 -23.04
CA LYS A 77 -2.44 -1.66 -22.77
C LYS A 77 -1.72 -2.01 -21.47
N THR A 78 -0.40 -2.05 -21.52
CA THR A 78 0.44 -2.24 -20.33
C THR A 78 1.23 -0.99 -20.03
N ALA A 79 1.48 -0.74 -18.75
CA ALA A 79 2.44 0.23 -18.29
C ALA A 79 3.49 -0.50 -17.44
N LYS A 80 4.73 -0.01 -17.49
CA LYS A 80 5.76 -0.50 -16.56
C LYS A 80 5.29 -0.20 -15.15
N ARG A 81 5.03 -1.23 -14.37
CA ARG A 81 4.76 -1.06 -12.94
C ARG A 81 5.94 -0.30 -12.33
N PRO A 82 5.71 0.76 -11.55
CA PRO A 82 6.78 1.41 -10.78
C PRO A 82 7.56 0.34 -10.05
N LYS A 83 8.90 0.45 -10.06
CA LYS A 83 9.74 -0.48 -9.32
C LYS A 83 9.32 -0.39 -7.85
N ARG A 84 8.91 -1.52 -7.25
CA ARG A 84 8.61 -1.59 -5.82
C ARG A 84 9.83 -1.11 -5.05
N GLN A 85 9.75 0.07 -4.44
CA GLN A 85 10.84 0.59 -3.64
C GLN A 85 10.67 0.04 -2.23
N LYS A 86 11.46 -0.98 -1.90
CA LYS A 86 11.54 -1.49 -0.54
C LYS A 86 12.17 -0.42 0.34
N ALA A 87 11.44 0.00 1.36
CA ALA A 87 11.95 0.89 2.39
C ALA A 87 13.03 0.19 3.22
N LYS A 88 14.09 0.91 3.56
CA LYS A 88 15.19 0.44 4.42
C LYS A 88 15.54 1.49 5.48
N PRO A 89 16.20 1.11 6.59
CA PRO A 89 16.67 2.06 7.59
C PRO A 89 17.47 3.20 6.96
N GLY A 90 17.23 4.43 7.42
CA GLY A 90 17.84 5.64 6.88
C GLY A 90 17.11 6.29 5.72
N ASP A 91 16.16 5.60 5.06
CA ASP A 91 15.38 6.20 3.97
C ASP A 91 14.55 7.39 4.46
N ILE A 92 14.70 8.53 3.79
CA ILE A 92 13.87 9.71 3.97
C ILE A 92 12.66 9.58 3.06
N PHE A 93 11.46 9.72 3.63
CA PHE A 93 10.22 9.67 2.88
C PHE A 93 9.43 10.98 2.97
N SER A 94 8.59 11.20 1.96
CA SER A 94 7.54 12.21 1.96
C SER A 94 6.18 11.52 1.91
N TYR A 95 5.17 12.16 2.48
CA TYR A 95 3.77 11.77 2.37
C TYR A 95 2.87 12.97 2.16
N LYS A 96 1.86 12.83 1.30
CA LYS A 96 0.87 13.89 1.06
C LYS A 96 -0.15 13.95 2.19
N ARG A 97 -0.30 15.12 2.79
CA ARG A 97 -1.30 15.44 3.80
C ARG A 97 -2.62 15.82 3.13
N ASP A 98 -3.70 15.75 3.90
CA ASP A 98 -5.05 16.05 3.40
C ASP A 98 -5.24 17.55 3.07
N ASP A 99 -4.38 18.43 3.61
CA ASP A 99 -4.31 19.86 3.28
C ASP A 99 -3.48 20.16 2.00
N GLY A 100 -3.01 19.12 1.31
CA GLY A 100 -2.23 19.24 0.09
C GLY A 100 -0.74 19.52 0.31
N ARG A 101 -0.25 19.72 1.54
CA ARG A 101 1.19 19.84 1.82
C ARG A 101 1.84 18.46 1.94
N TYR A 102 3.16 18.42 1.88
CA TYR A 102 3.97 17.23 2.15
C TYR A 102 4.49 17.26 3.58
N GLY A 103 4.28 16.16 4.31
CA GLY A 103 5.02 15.85 5.53
C GLY A 103 6.20 14.93 5.21
N PHE A 104 7.12 14.81 6.16
CA PHE A 104 8.37 14.07 5.97
C PHE A 104 8.69 13.19 7.17
N GLY A 105 9.47 12.14 6.92
CA GLY A 105 9.95 11.26 7.96
C GLY A 105 11.14 10.42 7.51
N ARG A 106 11.64 9.58 8.41
CA ARG A 106 12.71 8.64 8.14
C ARG A 106 12.37 7.25 8.68
N ILE A 107 12.78 6.23 7.94
CA ILE A 107 12.71 4.85 8.40
C ILE A 107 13.80 4.63 9.44
N VAL A 108 13.40 4.32 10.67
CA VAL A 108 14.33 4.08 11.79
C VAL A 108 14.87 2.66 11.71
N THR A 109 13.97 1.68 11.66
CA THR A 109 14.32 0.26 11.61
C THR A 109 13.17 -0.54 11.03
N LEU A 110 13.46 -1.75 10.56
CA LEU A 110 12.45 -2.70 10.13
C LEU A 110 12.01 -3.56 11.32
N VAL A 111 10.71 -3.82 11.40
CA VAL A 111 10.07 -4.61 12.45
C VAL A 111 9.05 -5.57 11.82
N SER A 112 8.60 -6.58 12.56
CA SER A 112 7.72 -7.63 12.03
C SER A 112 6.42 -7.09 11.38
N VAL A 113 5.89 -5.97 11.87
CA VAL A 113 4.69 -5.30 11.32
C VAL A 113 4.98 -4.29 10.21
N GLY A 114 6.25 -4.11 9.82
CA GLY A 114 6.69 -3.20 8.76
C GLY A 114 7.96 -2.44 9.16
N ALA A 115 7.81 -1.19 9.58
CA ALA A 115 8.94 -0.37 10.05
C ALA A 115 8.54 0.55 11.19
N VAL A 116 9.49 0.92 12.04
CA VAL A 116 9.38 2.11 12.88
C VAL A 116 9.80 3.31 12.05
N ALA A 117 8.97 4.35 12.04
CA ALA A 117 9.21 5.58 11.30
C ALA A 117 9.10 6.78 12.23
N GLU A 118 10.09 7.67 12.15
CA GLU A 118 10.02 8.99 12.75
C GLU A 118 9.41 9.99 11.76
N PHE A 119 8.69 10.98 12.28
CA PHE A 119 8.01 12.02 11.51
C PHE A 119 8.58 13.37 11.92
N PHE A 120 9.03 14.17 10.97
CA PHE A 120 9.70 15.44 11.24
C PHE A 120 8.69 16.59 11.35
N ASP A 121 8.93 17.52 12.28
CA ASP A 121 8.14 18.76 12.43
C ASP A 121 8.48 19.76 11.31
N TYR A 122 8.09 19.38 10.10
CA TYR A 122 8.31 20.16 8.90
C TYR A 122 7.29 19.80 7.83
N THR A 123 6.80 20.82 7.13
CA THR A 123 5.92 20.65 5.97
C THR A 123 6.35 21.55 4.83
N ALA A 124 6.10 21.12 3.61
CA ALA A 124 6.42 21.89 2.41
C ALA A 124 5.32 21.74 1.34
N SER A 125 5.27 22.67 0.38
CA SER A 125 4.37 22.59 -0.78
C SER A 125 4.84 21.56 -1.82
N GLN A 126 6.12 21.18 -1.78
CA GLN A 126 6.75 20.21 -2.67
C GLN A 126 7.38 19.07 -1.86
N PRO A 127 7.57 17.87 -2.44
CA PRO A 127 8.16 16.72 -1.75
C PRO A 127 9.70 16.83 -1.64
N VAL A 128 10.18 17.96 -1.12
CA VAL A 128 11.60 18.26 -0.92
C VAL A 128 11.84 18.51 0.56
N PHE A 129 12.67 17.65 1.18
CA PHE A 129 12.95 17.72 2.60
C PHE A 129 14.09 18.71 2.91
N ASP A 130 13.88 19.57 3.90
CA ASP A 130 14.94 20.40 4.49
C ASP A 130 15.65 19.61 5.60
N TYR A 131 16.86 19.15 5.31
CA TYR A 131 17.67 18.35 6.23
C TYR A 131 18.03 19.09 7.53
N SER A 132 17.90 20.43 7.60
CA SER A 132 18.06 21.16 8.87
C SER A 132 16.97 20.80 9.90
N LYS A 133 15.86 20.19 9.45
CA LYS A 133 14.71 19.80 10.28
C LYS A 133 14.76 18.36 10.78
N ILE A 134 15.82 17.61 10.46
CA ILE A 134 15.92 16.16 10.71
C ILE A 134 15.94 15.77 12.19
N ASN A 135 16.19 16.70 13.10
CA ASN A 135 16.33 16.40 14.53
C ASN A 135 15.06 16.62 15.35
N THR A 136 14.00 17.20 14.76
CA THR A 136 12.77 17.55 15.49
C THR A 136 11.62 16.65 15.06
N TRP A 137 11.06 15.91 16.02
CA TRP A 137 9.91 15.06 15.79
C TRP A 137 8.61 15.86 15.85
N LEU A 138 7.72 15.65 14.88
CA LEU A 138 6.34 16.13 14.90
C LEU A 138 5.52 15.39 15.97
N ILE A 139 5.70 14.07 16.01
CA ILE A 139 5.11 13.14 16.97
C ILE A 139 6.12 12.05 17.33
N PRO A 140 5.98 11.34 18.47
CA PRO A 140 6.76 10.15 18.75
C PRO A 140 6.68 9.15 17.58
N PRO A 141 7.80 8.47 17.22
CA PRO A 141 7.83 7.51 16.13
C PRO A 141 6.75 6.42 16.23
N LEU A 142 6.22 6.02 15.07
CA LEU A 142 5.14 5.02 14.96
C LEU A 142 5.59 3.82 14.14
N THR A 143 4.93 2.68 14.33
CA THR A 143 5.04 1.55 13.40
C THR A 143 4.14 1.77 12.18
N ILE A 144 4.67 1.54 10.96
CA ILE A 144 3.98 1.72 9.68
C ILE A 144 4.11 0.50 8.77
N SER A 145 3.15 0.33 7.86
CA SER A 145 3.18 -0.71 6.81
C SER A 145 4.02 -0.24 5.62
N THR A 146 5.29 -0.63 5.56
CA THR A 146 6.17 -0.30 4.43
C THR A 146 5.66 -0.86 3.11
N TYR A 147 5.07 -2.05 3.13
CA TYR A 147 4.47 -2.66 1.93
C TYR A 147 3.31 -1.82 1.39
N ALA A 148 2.33 -1.46 2.22
CA ALA A 148 1.17 -0.71 1.75
C ALA A 148 1.54 0.69 1.25
N LEU A 149 2.46 1.36 1.96
CA LEU A 149 2.82 2.76 1.71
C LEU A 149 3.82 2.91 0.54
N PHE A 150 4.86 2.09 0.46
CA PHE A 150 5.95 2.30 -0.51
C PHE A 150 5.99 1.28 -1.65
N GLU A 151 5.63 0.02 -1.41
CA GLU A 151 5.78 -1.04 -2.41
C GLU A 151 4.52 -1.26 -3.24
N ALA A 152 3.36 -1.31 -2.60
CA ALA A 152 2.08 -1.45 -3.26
C ALA A 152 1.61 -0.13 -3.89
N GLN A 153 2.01 1.00 -3.28
CA GLN A 153 1.56 2.36 -3.65
C GLN A 153 0.04 2.45 -3.85
N GLY A 154 -0.71 1.70 -3.04
CA GLY A 154 -2.17 1.59 -3.16
C GLY A 154 -2.93 2.61 -2.32
N GLU A 155 -2.24 3.33 -1.43
CA GLU A 155 -2.87 4.23 -0.46
C GLU A 155 -2.01 5.49 -0.25
N GLY A 156 -2.63 6.66 -0.35
CA GLY A 156 -1.95 7.96 -0.23
C GLY A 156 -0.86 8.18 -1.27
N GLU A 157 -0.14 9.29 -1.15
CA GLU A 157 1.06 9.56 -1.94
C GLU A 157 2.29 9.51 -1.03
N TRP A 158 2.92 8.34 -0.98
CA TRP A 158 4.13 8.09 -0.19
C TRP A 158 5.29 7.78 -1.12
N ARG A 159 6.44 8.44 -0.88
CA ARG A 159 7.64 8.27 -1.70
C ARG A 159 8.90 8.36 -0.85
N VAL A 160 9.84 7.45 -1.07
CA VAL A 160 11.22 7.63 -0.60
C VAL A 160 11.89 8.67 -1.51
N ILE A 161 12.41 9.74 -0.90
CA ILE A 161 12.96 10.92 -1.59
C ILE A 161 14.44 11.15 -1.29
N GLY A 162 15.02 10.39 -0.36
CA GLY A 162 16.41 10.53 0.03
C GLY A 162 16.83 9.41 0.97
N HIS A 163 18.08 9.46 1.43
CA HIS A 163 18.64 8.46 2.33
C HIS A 163 19.71 9.09 3.23
N THR A 164 19.70 8.74 4.51
CA THR A 164 20.78 9.04 5.45
C THR A 164 21.74 7.85 5.42
N ALA A 165 22.95 8.06 4.89
CA ALA A 165 23.98 7.03 4.87
C ALA A 165 24.33 6.58 6.29
N ASP A 166 24.56 5.28 6.47
CA ASP A 166 24.99 4.65 7.72
C ASP A 166 24.10 4.98 8.93
N PHE A 167 22.82 5.26 8.68
CA PHE A 167 21.86 5.53 9.75
C PHE A 167 21.71 4.32 10.66
N ALA A 168 21.87 4.56 11.95
CA ALA A 168 21.54 3.63 13.03
C ALA A 168 20.68 4.35 14.07
N PRO A 169 19.70 3.67 14.68
CA PRO A 169 18.93 4.24 15.78
C PRO A 169 19.86 4.60 16.97
N ASP A 170 19.66 5.78 17.55
CA ASP A 170 20.41 6.29 18.71
C ASP A 170 19.61 6.15 20.02
N GLU A 171 20.14 6.71 21.12
CA GLU A 171 19.51 6.68 22.46
C GLU A 171 18.06 7.19 22.48
N ARG A 172 17.70 8.17 21.64
CA ARG A 172 16.32 8.68 21.56
C ARG A 172 15.35 7.61 21.08
N HIS A 173 15.83 6.66 20.29
CA HIS A 173 15.04 5.57 19.74
C HIS A 173 14.96 4.38 20.71
N MET A 174 15.99 4.16 21.54
CA MET A 174 16.08 3.01 22.46
C MET A 174 14.96 2.98 23.51
N GLY A 175 14.42 4.15 23.86
CA GLY A 175 13.30 4.29 24.82
C GLY A 175 11.93 3.99 24.22
N LEU A 176 11.81 3.83 22.90
CA LEU A 176 10.52 3.61 22.24
C LEU A 176 9.99 2.22 22.56
N ARG A 177 8.71 2.18 22.90
CA ARG A 177 7.95 0.95 23.15
C ARG A 177 6.60 1.03 22.46
N PHE A 178 6.16 -0.11 21.96
CA PHE A 178 4.85 -0.31 21.35
C PHE A 178 4.15 -1.46 22.05
N SER A 179 2.82 -1.57 21.95
CA SER A 179 2.08 -2.64 22.62
C SER A 179 1.06 -3.35 21.73
N TYR A 180 0.85 -4.64 21.99
CA TYR A 180 -0.24 -5.43 21.41
C TYR A 180 -0.69 -6.53 22.38
N GLY A 181 -1.80 -7.19 22.03
CA GLY A 181 -2.34 -8.34 22.74
C GLY A 181 -3.64 -8.04 23.49
N ASP A 182 -4.40 -9.08 23.78
CA ASP A 182 -5.58 -9.09 24.65
C ASP A 182 -5.95 -10.58 24.89
N PRO A 183 -6.00 -11.11 26.12
CA PRO A 183 -5.80 -10.45 27.43
C PRO A 183 -4.33 -10.40 27.88
N VAL A 184 -3.44 -11.11 27.18
CA VAL A 184 -2.00 -11.10 27.47
C VAL A 184 -1.37 -9.96 26.68
N TRP A 185 -0.82 -8.97 27.39
CA TRP A 185 -0.24 -7.78 26.79
C TRP A 185 1.27 -7.89 26.67
N MET A 186 1.80 -7.49 25.51
CA MET A 186 3.22 -7.46 25.21
C MET A 186 3.65 -6.03 24.91
N ALA A 187 4.82 -5.64 25.41
CA ALA A 187 5.55 -4.47 24.94
C ALA A 187 6.65 -4.92 23.98
N VAL A 188 6.84 -4.17 22.91
CA VAL A 188 7.81 -4.45 21.85
C VAL A 188 8.71 -3.24 21.68
N ASP A 189 10.02 -3.44 21.66
CA ASP A 189 10.98 -2.40 21.34
C ASP A 189 11.22 -2.27 19.82
N ILE A 190 12.14 -1.40 19.43
CA ILE A 190 12.46 -1.15 18.02
C ILE A 190 13.25 -2.30 17.35
N PHE A 191 13.65 -3.32 18.10
CA PHE A 191 14.39 -4.49 17.63
C PHE A 191 13.55 -5.77 17.65
N ASP A 192 12.23 -5.64 17.71
CA ASP A 192 11.27 -6.75 17.85
C ASP A 192 11.51 -7.60 19.11
N LYS A 193 12.14 -7.04 20.14
CA LYS A 193 12.23 -7.72 21.42
C LYS A 193 10.93 -7.50 22.19
N GLU A 194 10.28 -8.61 22.53
CA GLU A 194 9.01 -8.61 23.23
C GLU A 194 9.19 -8.91 24.72
N GLU A 195 8.39 -8.24 25.56
CA GLU A 195 8.29 -8.52 26.98
C GLU A 195 6.84 -8.44 27.47
N PRO A 196 6.40 -9.34 28.36
CA PRO A 196 5.05 -9.29 28.91
C PRO A 196 4.90 -8.09 29.85
N VAL A 197 3.79 -7.38 29.73
CA VAL A 197 3.46 -6.21 30.54
C VAL A 197 2.02 -6.26 31.05
N SER A 198 1.70 -5.45 32.07
CA SER A 198 0.31 -5.28 32.50
C SER A 198 -0.49 -4.45 31.48
N ALA A 199 -1.81 -4.62 31.46
CA ALA A 199 -2.71 -3.81 30.62
C ALA A 199 -2.54 -2.29 30.88
N ALA A 200 -2.29 -1.90 32.14
CA ALA A 200 -2.06 -0.50 32.52
C ALA A 200 -0.75 0.08 31.95
N VAL A 201 0.28 -0.75 31.80
CA VAL A 201 1.54 -0.35 31.15
C VAL A 201 1.37 -0.35 29.63
N ALA A 202 0.73 -1.37 29.07
CA ALA A 202 0.48 -1.46 27.63
C ALA A 202 -0.32 -0.27 27.09
N GLY A 203 -1.31 0.21 27.84
CA GLY A 203 -2.13 1.37 27.47
C GLY A 203 -1.37 2.71 27.42
N ARG A 204 -0.12 2.77 27.88
CA ARG A 204 0.75 3.95 27.75
C ARG A 204 1.54 3.97 26.45
N TYR A 205 1.66 2.82 25.78
CA TYR A 205 2.43 2.68 24.56
C TYR A 205 1.52 2.78 23.33
N PRO A 206 1.99 3.38 22.22
CA PRO A 206 1.28 3.29 20.96
C PRO A 206 1.14 1.83 20.51
N SER A 207 0.03 1.51 19.84
CA SER A 207 -0.19 0.16 19.31
C SER A 207 0.93 -0.27 18.37
N TYR A 208 1.40 -1.51 18.52
CA TYR A 208 2.29 -2.20 17.61
C TYR A 208 1.47 -2.76 16.44
N SER A 209 1.37 -1.99 15.36
CA SER A 209 0.51 -2.32 14.22
C SER A 209 1.04 -1.78 12.90
N ALA A 210 0.65 -2.44 11.80
CA ALA A 210 1.01 -2.06 10.44
C ALA A 210 0.17 -0.87 9.95
N ARG A 211 0.44 0.34 10.45
CA ARG A 211 -0.35 1.55 10.11
C ARG A 211 -0.25 1.88 8.63
N ARG A 212 -1.40 2.15 8.01
CA ARG A 212 -1.49 2.67 6.64
C ARG A 212 -1.76 4.17 6.62
N ASP A 213 -1.94 4.76 5.44
CA ASP A 213 -1.98 6.23 5.23
C ASP A 213 -2.95 6.92 6.20
N ARG A 214 -4.21 6.47 6.21
CA ARG A 214 -5.25 7.03 7.07
C ARG A 214 -4.97 6.83 8.55
N ASN A 215 -4.38 5.69 8.95
CA ASN A 215 -4.04 5.44 10.35
C ASN A 215 -2.96 6.41 10.83
N VAL A 216 -1.90 6.59 10.05
CA VAL A 216 -0.81 7.52 10.39
C VAL A 216 -1.33 8.95 10.50
N LYS A 217 -2.12 9.41 9.52
CA LYS A 217 -2.69 10.77 9.54
C LYS A 217 -3.60 11.00 10.75
N ASN A 218 -4.46 10.03 11.08
CA ASN A 218 -5.32 10.11 12.25
C ASN A 218 -4.51 10.16 13.55
N ASP A 219 -3.45 9.37 13.67
CA ASP A 219 -2.60 9.35 14.87
C ASP A 219 -1.85 10.68 15.04
N ILE A 220 -1.32 11.24 13.96
CA ILE A 220 -0.74 12.59 13.95
C ILE A 220 -1.78 13.63 14.39
N GLN A 221 -2.98 13.60 13.81
CA GLN A 221 -4.04 14.56 14.15
C GLN A 221 -4.45 14.47 15.62
N LYS A 222 -4.64 13.24 16.14
CA LYS A 222 -4.98 13.02 17.55
C LYS A 222 -3.90 13.53 18.49
N TYR A 223 -2.64 13.28 18.17
CA TYR A 223 -1.52 13.76 18.98
C TYR A 223 -1.49 15.29 19.04
N LEU A 224 -1.61 15.94 17.88
CA LEU A 224 -1.60 17.41 17.77
C LEU A 224 -2.85 18.08 18.38
N ALA A 225 -3.98 17.37 18.48
CA ALA A 225 -5.17 17.90 19.14
C ALA A 225 -5.13 17.78 20.67
N GLY A 226 -4.27 16.91 21.21
CA GLY A 226 -4.09 16.68 22.64
C GLY A 226 -2.88 17.39 23.26
N THR A 227 -2.12 18.15 22.45
CA THR A 227 -1.00 19.01 22.87
C THR A 227 -1.42 20.47 22.89
#